data_AF-A0A3D2ME24-F1
#
_entry.id   AF-A0A3D2ME24-F1
#
_cell.length_a   1.000
_cell.length_b   1.000
_cell.length_c   1.000
_cell.angle_alpha   90.00
_cell.angle_beta   90.00
_cell.angle_gamma   90.00
#
_symmetry.space_group_name_H-M   'P 1'
#
loop_
_entity.id
_entity.type
_entity.pdbx_description
1 polymer ?
#
loop_
_entity_poly.entity_id
_entity_poly.type
_entity_poly.pdbx_seq_one_letter_code
_entity_poly.pdbx_strand_id
1 'polypeptide(L)'
;MSKNNQGYFLVETIIVLAIVATIITTLYVNSGQTYIKHKNELTKYNTVDGLYSANAVKKYLYTYEEDLKKAAKENGYTNVNNYFKNKNLDLTKMDFFKELNVNKVYLSLYDMKDLLKDNELNTNIKEDLGNIENDNKCVYRYIVIFNDYSYSVSNLSCIK
;
A
#
# COMPACT_ATOMS: atom_id res chain seq x y z
N MET A 1 -48.63 -51.19 -3.15
CA MET A 1 -47.32 -51.07 -2.45
C MET A 1 -46.93 -49.60 -2.44
N SER A 2 -47.00 -48.93 -1.29
CA SER A 2 -46.45 -47.58 -1.12
C SER A 2 -44.93 -47.68 -1.17
N LYS A 3 -44.28 -47.05 -2.15
CA LYS A 3 -42.81 -46.98 -2.21
C LYS A 3 -42.35 -46.03 -1.10
N ASN A 4 -41.61 -46.58 -0.14
CA ASN A 4 -41.01 -45.81 0.94
C ASN A 4 -39.84 -44.97 0.39
N ASN A 5 -40.13 -43.73 0.00
CA ASN A 5 -39.17 -42.80 -0.60
C ASN A 5 -38.32 -42.04 0.44
N GLN A 6 -38.50 -42.31 1.74
CA GLN A 6 -37.81 -41.59 2.81
C GLN A 6 -36.29 -41.75 2.74
N GLY A 7 -35.78 -42.92 2.36
CA GLY A 7 -34.33 -43.15 2.22
C GLY A 7 -33.71 -42.43 1.01
N TYR A 8 -34.46 -42.29 -0.09
CA TYR A 8 -33.98 -41.62 -1.30
C TYR A 8 -33.84 -40.10 -1.08
N PHE A 9 -34.83 -39.50 -0.41
CA PHE A 9 -34.83 -38.07 -0.08
C PHE A 9 -33.69 -37.68 0.87
N LEU A 10 -33.35 -38.57 1.80
CA LEU A 10 -32.29 -38.36 2.79
C LEU A 10 -30.90 -38.40 2.15
N VAL A 11 -30.68 -39.29 1.20
CA VAL A 11 -29.42 -39.40 0.44
C VAL A 11 -29.22 -38.17 -0.47
N GLU A 12 -30.25 -37.75 -1.21
CA GLU A 12 -30.18 -36.53 -2.04
C GLU A 12 -29.87 -35.30 -1.19
N THR A 13 -30.49 -35.18 -0.01
CA THR A 13 -30.24 -34.05 0.90
C THR A 13 -28.79 -34.03 1.40
N ILE A 14 -28.22 -35.18 1.76
CA ILE A 14 -26.81 -35.28 2.20
C ILE A 14 -25.86 -34.89 1.05
N ILE A 15 -26.12 -35.37 -0.17
CA ILE A 15 -25.28 -35.06 -1.34
C ILE A 15 -25.32 -33.54 -1.63
N VAL A 16 -26.51 -32.93 -1.62
CA VAL A 16 -26.65 -31.49 -1.87
C VAL A 16 -25.93 -30.68 -0.78
N LEU A 17 -26.07 -31.05 0.49
CA LEU A 17 -25.38 -30.38 1.59
C LEU A 17 -23.86 -30.49 1.48
N ALA A 18 -23.34 -31.67 1.11
CA ALA A 18 -21.90 -31.87 0.92
C ALA A 18 -21.36 -31.02 -0.22
N ILE A 19 -22.08 -30.93 -1.34
CA ILE A 19 -21.69 -30.08 -2.49
C ILE A 19 -21.68 -28.60 -2.08
N VAL A 20 -22.74 -28.13 -1.42
CA VAL A 20 -22.84 -26.72 -0.97
C VAL A 20 -21.72 -26.39 0.02
N ALA A 21 -21.45 -27.25 1.00
CA ALA A 21 -20.34 -27.06 1.95
C ALA A 21 -18.98 -27.03 1.25
N THR A 22 -18.77 -27.87 0.24
CA THR A 22 -17.51 -27.92 -0.53
C THR A 22 -17.32 -26.64 -1.36
N ILE A 23 -18.39 -26.11 -1.97
CA ILE A 23 -18.34 -24.86 -2.73
C ILE A 23 -18.01 -23.68 -1.81
N ILE A 24 -18.69 -23.57 -0.66
CA ILE A 24 -18.46 -22.48 0.31
C ILE A 24 -17.03 -22.54 0.84
N THR A 25 -16.54 -23.72 1.25
CA THR A 25 -15.17 -23.87 1.76
C THR A 25 -14.13 -23.55 0.69
N THR A 26 -14.32 -24.01 -0.55
CA THR A 26 -13.39 -23.71 -1.66
C THR A 26 -13.37 -22.21 -1.99
N LEU A 27 -14.53 -21.55 -2.04
CA LEU A 27 -14.63 -20.11 -2.26
C LEU A 27 -13.99 -19.32 -1.10
N TYR A 28 -14.21 -19.72 0.14
CA TYR A 28 -13.64 -19.07 1.32
C TYR A 28 -12.12 -19.21 1.39
N VAL A 29 -11.58 -20.40 1.09
CA VAL A 29 -10.13 -20.63 1.07
C VAL A 29 -9.47 -19.87 -0.08
N ASN A 30 -10.05 -19.89 -1.28
CA ASN A 30 -9.50 -19.18 -2.43
C ASN A 30 -9.60 -17.65 -2.28
N SER A 31 -10.72 -17.13 -1.77
CA SER A 31 -10.85 -15.70 -1.47
C SER A 31 -9.94 -15.27 -0.33
N GLY A 32 -9.81 -16.07 0.72
CA GLY A 32 -8.87 -15.83 1.82
C GLY A 32 -7.41 -15.86 1.37
N GLN A 33 -7.00 -16.84 0.57
CA GLN A 33 -5.65 -16.88 0.01
C GLN A 33 -5.38 -15.76 -0.99
N THR A 34 -6.36 -15.40 -1.82
CA THR A 34 -6.23 -14.26 -2.73
C THR A 34 -6.13 -12.96 -1.94
N TYR A 35 -6.93 -12.79 -0.89
CA TYR A 35 -6.86 -11.64 0.01
C TYR A 35 -5.52 -11.58 0.75
N ILE A 36 -5.02 -12.71 1.29
CA ILE A 36 -3.71 -12.78 1.96
C ILE A 36 -2.57 -12.57 0.98
N LYS A 37 -2.65 -13.12 -0.24
CA LYS A 37 -1.64 -12.94 -1.29
C LYS A 37 -1.61 -11.50 -1.79
N HIS A 38 -2.78 -10.91 -2.04
CA HIS A 38 -2.88 -9.53 -2.49
C HIS A 38 -2.46 -8.57 -1.37
N LYS A 39 -2.86 -8.84 -0.12
CA LYS A 39 -2.33 -8.20 1.06
C LYS A 39 -0.81 -8.35 1.10
N ASN A 40 -0.23 -9.54 1.04
CA ASN A 40 1.23 -9.72 1.07
C ASN A 40 2.01 -9.09 -0.10
N GLU A 41 1.43 -9.03 -1.31
CA GLU A 41 2.01 -8.34 -2.46
C GLU A 41 1.99 -6.81 -2.28
N LEU A 42 0.94 -6.28 -1.65
CA LEU A 42 0.74 -4.85 -1.37
C LEU A 42 1.39 -4.41 -0.03
N THR A 43 1.50 -5.32 0.93
CA THR A 43 2.04 -5.16 2.29
C THR A 43 3.46 -5.68 2.39
N LYS A 44 4.25 -5.64 1.32
CA LYS A 44 5.72 -5.55 1.39
C LYS A 44 6.18 -4.24 2.07
N TYR A 45 5.45 -3.81 3.08
CA TYR A 45 5.75 -2.72 3.97
C TYR A 45 7.10 -3.00 4.61
N ASN A 46 8.05 -2.10 4.34
CA ASN A 46 9.38 -2.16 4.90
C ASN A 46 10.10 -3.51 4.68
N THR A 47 9.99 -4.10 3.47
CA THR A 47 11.01 -5.06 3.05
C THR A 47 12.39 -4.42 3.22
N VAL A 48 13.42 -5.23 3.50
CA VAL A 48 14.79 -4.74 3.68
C VAL A 48 15.19 -3.86 2.48
N ASP A 49 14.91 -4.32 1.27
CA ASP A 49 15.18 -3.59 0.03
C ASP A 49 14.35 -2.31 -0.09
N GLY A 50 13.07 -2.33 0.30
CA GLY A 50 12.20 -1.16 0.31
C GLY A 50 12.69 -0.07 1.27
N LEU A 51 13.14 -0.46 2.47
CA LEU A 51 13.72 0.45 3.47
C LEU A 51 15.03 1.08 2.97
N TYR A 52 15.92 0.28 2.38
CA TYR A 52 17.16 0.79 1.78
C TYR A 52 16.86 1.76 0.64
N SER A 53 15.91 1.43 -0.23
CA SER A 53 15.49 2.28 -1.34
C SER A 53 14.87 3.58 -0.85
N ALA A 54 14.00 3.54 0.15
CA ALA A 54 13.39 4.74 0.73
C ALA A 54 14.43 5.65 1.40
N ASN A 55 15.42 5.08 2.08
CA ASN A 55 16.53 5.83 2.66
C ASN A 55 17.48 6.39 1.60
N ALA A 56 17.72 5.67 0.50
CA ALA A 56 18.49 6.16 -0.62
C ALA A 56 17.79 7.37 -1.27
N VAL A 57 16.48 7.27 -1.54
CA VAL A 57 15.66 8.38 -2.05
C VAL A 57 15.70 9.56 -1.10
N LYS A 58 15.56 9.34 0.22
CA LYS A 58 15.71 10.40 1.22
C LYS A 58 17.06 11.12 1.11
N LYS A 59 18.16 10.37 1.02
CA LYS A 59 19.51 10.95 0.87
C LYS A 59 19.65 11.73 -0.44
N TYR A 60 19.12 11.19 -1.54
CA TYR A 60 19.14 11.84 -2.84
C TYR A 60 18.40 13.19 -2.83
N LEU A 61 17.26 13.25 -2.14
CA LEU A 61 16.41 14.44 -2.06
C LEU A 61 16.85 15.44 -0.98
N TYR A 62 17.90 15.15 -0.20
CA TYR A 62 18.34 15.97 0.93
C TYR A 62 18.55 17.45 0.57
N THR A 63 19.14 17.73 -0.60
CA THR A 63 19.38 19.10 -1.08
C THR A 63 18.08 19.89 -1.35
N TYR A 64 16.97 19.19 -1.61
CA TYR A 64 15.66 19.78 -1.92
C TYR A 64 14.69 19.69 -0.74
N GLU A 65 15.13 19.11 0.38
CA GLU A 65 14.29 18.74 1.50
C GLU A 65 13.53 19.93 2.08
N GLU A 66 14.17 21.09 2.25
CA GLU A 66 13.54 22.28 2.83
C GLU A 66 12.46 22.87 1.91
N ASP A 67 12.69 22.90 0.60
CA ASP A 67 11.69 23.35 -0.37
C ASP A 67 10.48 22.41 -0.39
N LEU A 68 10.73 21.09 -0.37
CA LEU A 68 9.69 20.08 -0.33
C LEU A 68 8.90 20.16 0.98
N LYS A 69 9.56 20.35 2.13
CA LYS A 69 8.90 20.54 3.43
C LYS A 69 8.03 21.79 3.44
N LYS A 70 8.51 22.89 2.87
CA LYS A 70 7.72 24.13 2.77
C LYS A 70 6.43 23.88 1.98
N ALA A 71 6.53 23.25 0.81
CA ALA A 71 5.37 22.89 0.00
C ALA A 71 4.42 21.91 0.73
N ALA A 72 4.98 20.96 1.49
CA ALA A 72 4.19 19.99 2.25
C ALA A 72 3.48 20.63 3.45
N LYS A 73 4.10 21.63 4.09
CA LYS A 73 3.50 22.37 5.20
C LYS A 73 2.28 23.20 4.75
N GLU A 74 2.31 23.72 3.54
CA GLU A 74 1.21 24.50 2.97
C GLU A 74 0.02 23.61 2.55
N ASN A 75 0.28 22.40 2.04
CA ASN A 75 -0.73 21.54 1.43
C ASN A 75 -1.02 20.23 2.18
N GLY A 76 -0.38 20.00 3.33
CA GLY A 76 -0.40 18.73 4.07
C GLY A 76 0.56 17.65 3.52
N TYR A 77 0.89 17.73 2.23
CA TYR A 77 1.89 16.87 1.58
C TYR A 77 2.44 17.51 0.30
N THR A 78 3.46 16.90 -0.29
CA THR A 78 4.02 17.24 -1.59
C THR A 78 4.22 15.97 -2.41
N ASN A 79 3.62 15.94 -3.59
CA ASN A 79 3.96 14.97 -4.62
C ASN A 79 5.31 15.37 -5.22
N VAL A 80 6.37 14.66 -4.86
CA VAL A 80 7.75 15.00 -5.22
C VAL A 80 7.95 14.86 -6.72
N ASN A 81 7.36 13.84 -7.36
CA ASN A 81 7.40 13.68 -8.81
C ASN A 81 6.84 14.93 -9.51
N ASN A 82 5.69 15.45 -9.07
CA ASN A 82 5.08 16.64 -9.65
C ASN A 82 5.92 17.90 -9.40
N TYR A 83 6.50 18.04 -8.20
CA TYR A 83 7.41 19.14 -7.88
C TYR A 83 8.58 19.24 -8.87
N PHE A 84 9.23 18.11 -9.19
CA PHE A 84 10.32 18.10 -10.16
C PHE A 84 9.85 18.17 -11.60
N LYS A 85 8.68 17.60 -11.94
CA LYS A 85 8.09 17.71 -13.27
C LYS A 85 7.84 19.17 -13.66
N ASN A 86 7.41 19.99 -12.71
CA ASN A 86 7.26 21.45 -12.90
C ASN A 86 8.59 22.16 -13.15
N LYS A 87 9.71 21.52 -12.83
CA LYS A 87 11.09 21.96 -13.13
C LYS A 87 11.68 21.22 -14.35
N ASN A 88 10.83 20.62 -15.19
CA ASN A 88 11.20 19.82 -16.37
C ASN A 88 12.09 18.60 -16.06
N LEU A 89 12.01 18.04 -14.85
CA LEU A 89 12.72 16.84 -14.45
C LEU A 89 11.74 15.70 -14.11
N ASP A 90 11.85 14.59 -14.83
CA ASP A 90 11.06 13.38 -14.55
C ASP A 90 11.90 12.40 -13.73
N LEU A 91 11.64 12.33 -12.42
CA LEU A 91 12.38 11.46 -11.51
C LEU A 91 12.32 10.00 -11.93
N THR A 92 11.19 9.52 -12.46
CA THR A 92 11.02 8.11 -12.87
C THR A 92 11.90 7.71 -14.04
N LYS A 93 12.39 8.69 -14.81
CA LYS A 93 13.29 8.45 -15.93
C LYS A 93 14.77 8.43 -15.54
N MET A 94 15.11 8.90 -14.34
CA MET A 94 16.49 8.93 -13.86
C MET A 94 16.95 7.53 -13.48
N ASP A 95 18.18 7.18 -13.84
CA ASP A 95 18.73 5.84 -13.61
C ASP A 95 18.67 5.44 -12.13
N PHE A 96 18.99 6.36 -11.23
CA PHE A 96 18.86 6.16 -9.78
C PHE A 96 17.47 5.67 -9.35
N PHE A 97 16.38 6.30 -9.83
CA PHE A 97 15.02 5.91 -9.43
C PHE A 97 14.56 4.64 -10.16
N LYS A 98 15.01 4.42 -11.40
CA LYS A 98 14.75 3.17 -12.13
C LYS A 98 15.40 1.97 -11.46
N GLU A 99 16.67 2.08 -11.07
CA GLU A 99 17.41 1.03 -10.37
C GLU A 99 16.75 0.65 -9.04
N LEU A 100 16.21 1.65 -8.34
CA LEU A 100 15.44 1.45 -7.10
C LEU A 100 13.98 1.03 -7.33
N ASN A 101 13.57 0.84 -8.59
CA ASN A 101 12.21 0.47 -8.98
C ASN A 101 11.14 1.44 -8.44
N VAL A 102 11.46 2.72 -8.32
CA VAL A 102 10.57 3.74 -7.72
C VAL A 102 9.66 4.34 -8.78
N ASN A 103 8.36 4.31 -8.49
CA ASN A 103 7.31 4.90 -9.32
C ASN A 103 6.95 6.32 -8.86
N LYS A 104 6.67 6.48 -7.57
CA LYS A 104 6.19 7.76 -7.03
C LYS A 104 6.75 8.01 -5.64
N VAL A 105 7.02 9.27 -5.33
CA VAL A 105 7.50 9.72 -4.03
C VAL A 105 6.60 10.84 -3.53
N TYR A 106 6.14 10.70 -2.30
CA TYR A 106 5.46 11.74 -1.55
C TYR A 106 6.31 12.15 -0.35
N LEU A 107 6.32 13.44 -0.05
CA LEU A 107 6.73 13.95 1.25
C LEU A 107 5.46 14.42 1.97
N SER A 108 5.12 13.82 3.11
CA SER A 108 3.92 14.20 3.86
C SER A 108 4.27 14.62 5.27
N LEU A 109 3.42 15.47 5.84
CA LEU A 109 3.34 15.62 7.29
C LEU A 109 3.04 14.26 7.92
N TYR A 110 3.38 14.13 9.21
CA TYR A 110 3.03 12.90 9.92
C TYR A 110 1.51 12.68 9.96
N ASP A 111 0.72 13.74 10.17
CA ASP A 111 -0.73 13.69 9.95
C ASP A 111 -1.00 13.62 8.43
N MET A 112 -1.26 12.40 7.94
CA MET A 112 -1.42 12.12 6.51
C MET A 112 -2.85 12.37 6.01
N LYS A 113 -3.76 12.97 6.79
CA LYS A 113 -5.17 13.18 6.40
C LYS A 113 -5.34 13.79 5.01
N ASP A 114 -4.49 14.72 4.62
CA ASP A 114 -4.58 15.35 3.30
C ASP A 114 -3.99 14.50 2.19
N LEU A 115 -2.91 13.75 2.46
CA LEU A 115 -2.38 12.75 1.52
C LEU A 115 -3.40 11.64 1.26
N LEU A 116 -4.12 11.19 2.29
CA LEU A 116 -5.13 10.12 2.17
C LEU A 116 -6.32 10.52 1.27
N LYS A 117 -6.52 11.82 1.05
CA LYS A 117 -7.53 12.33 0.09
C LYS A 117 -7.02 12.38 -1.35
N ASP A 118 -5.72 12.17 -1.61
CA ASP A 118 -5.14 12.19 -2.96
C ASP A 118 -5.72 11.04 -3.81
N ASN A 119 -6.43 11.37 -4.89
CA ASN A 119 -7.05 10.38 -5.78
C ASN A 119 -6.05 9.50 -6.54
N GLU A 120 -4.80 9.95 -6.69
CA GLU A 120 -3.75 9.17 -7.35
C GLU A 120 -3.11 8.13 -6.43
N LEU A 121 -3.37 8.20 -5.12
CA LEU A 121 -2.87 7.23 -4.15
C LEU A 121 -3.78 6.00 -4.13
N ASN A 122 -3.18 4.82 -4.25
CA ASN A 122 -3.91 3.54 -4.27
C ASN A 122 -4.70 3.35 -2.97
N THR A 123 -5.96 2.89 -3.06
CA THR A 123 -6.87 2.67 -1.92
C THR A 123 -6.25 1.79 -0.84
N ASN A 124 -5.53 0.73 -1.21
CA ASN A 124 -4.93 -0.18 -0.23
C ASN A 124 -3.80 0.51 0.54
N ILE A 125 -2.98 1.31 -0.15
CA ILE A 125 -1.94 2.12 0.49
C ILE A 125 -2.57 3.18 1.42
N LYS A 126 -3.71 3.76 1.03
CA LYS A 126 -4.44 4.71 1.90
C LYS A 126 -4.91 4.05 3.19
N GLU A 127 -5.51 2.87 3.09
CA GLU A 127 -5.95 2.11 4.26
C GLU A 127 -4.77 1.80 5.19
N ASP A 128 -3.67 1.28 4.64
CA ASP A 128 -2.49 0.94 5.44
C ASP A 128 -1.85 2.18 6.10
N LEU A 129 -1.67 3.27 5.34
CA LEU A 129 -1.15 4.52 5.88
C LEU A 129 -2.07 5.13 6.94
N GLY A 130 -3.40 5.06 6.75
CA GLY A 130 -4.38 5.55 7.70
C GLY A 130 -4.37 4.83 9.06
N ASN A 131 -3.87 3.59 9.09
CA ASN A 131 -3.73 2.79 10.30
C ASN A 131 -2.40 3.01 11.05
N ILE A 132 -1.47 3.79 10.51
CA ILE A 132 -0.20 4.09 11.20
C ILE A 132 -0.48 5.04 12.37
N GLU A 133 -0.23 4.57 13.60
CA GLU A 133 -0.39 5.37 14.82
C GLU A 133 0.42 6.67 14.77
N ASN A 134 -0.18 7.76 15.26
CA ASN A 134 0.50 9.04 15.37
C ASN A 134 1.25 9.19 16.69
N ASP A 135 2.51 8.77 16.68
CA ASP A 135 3.40 8.91 17.84
C ASP A 135 3.89 10.36 18.05
N ASN A 136 3.54 11.31 17.16
CA ASN A 136 3.91 12.72 17.17
C ASN A 136 5.42 13.02 17.30
N LYS A 137 6.29 12.00 17.27
CA LYS A 137 7.75 12.16 17.44
C LYS A 137 8.41 12.69 16.19
N CYS A 138 7.80 12.41 15.04
CA CYS A 138 8.34 12.80 13.76
C CYS A 138 7.43 13.81 13.03
N VAL A 139 8.01 14.79 12.34
CA VAL A 139 7.22 15.88 11.71
C VAL A 139 6.89 15.56 10.24
N TYR A 140 7.80 14.90 9.54
CA TYR A 140 7.68 14.59 8.11
C TYR A 140 8.13 13.16 7.83
N ARG A 141 7.59 12.58 6.76
CA ARG A 141 7.98 11.28 6.22
C ARG A 141 7.94 11.26 4.70
N TYR A 142 8.90 10.56 4.11
CA TYR A 142 8.81 10.13 2.72
C TYR A 142 7.98 8.87 2.63
N ILE A 143 7.06 8.83 1.66
CA ILE A 143 6.37 7.62 1.22
C ILE A 143 6.87 7.34 -0.19
N VAL A 144 7.57 6.24 -0.35
CA VAL A 144 8.13 5.78 -1.63
C VAL A 144 7.30 4.62 -2.13
N ILE A 145 6.70 4.79 -3.30
CA ILE A 145 5.86 3.79 -3.98
C ILE A 145 6.68 3.21 -5.12
N PHE A 146 6.78 1.89 -5.17
CA PHE A 146 7.52 1.14 -6.17
C PHE A 146 6.65 0.80 -7.39
N ASN A 147 7.27 0.35 -8.48
CA ASN A 147 6.54 0.00 -9.71
C ASN A 147 5.60 -1.22 -9.54
N ASP A 148 5.85 -2.07 -8.54
CA ASP A 148 4.95 -3.17 -8.16
C ASP A 148 3.81 -2.74 -7.22
N TYR A 149 3.65 -1.42 -7.01
CA TYR A 149 2.68 -0.81 -6.10
C TYR A 149 2.86 -1.14 -4.62
N SER A 150 3.95 -1.80 -4.25
CA SER A 150 4.39 -1.83 -2.86
C SER A 150 4.92 -0.45 -2.42
N TYR A 151 5.06 -0.23 -1.12
CA TYR A 151 5.55 1.04 -0.61
C TYR A 151 6.44 0.89 0.64
N SER A 152 7.29 1.88 0.86
CA SER A 152 8.13 1.99 2.06
C SER A 152 8.12 3.42 2.57
N VAL A 153 8.27 3.58 3.89
CA VAL A 153 8.25 4.88 4.57
C VAL A 153 9.63 5.18 5.15
N SER A 154 10.10 6.42 5.01
CA SER A 154 11.33 6.90 5.66
C SER A 154 11.06 8.19 6.42
N ASN A 155 11.30 8.18 7.74
CA ASN A 155 11.05 9.34 8.61
C ASN A 155 12.16 10.39 8.46
N LEU A 156 11.78 11.67 8.50
CA LEU A 156 12.65 12.78 8.11
C LEU A 156 13.06 13.67 9.28
N SER A 157 12.11 14.07 10.10
CA SER A 157 12.39 14.76 11.36
C SER A 157 11.94 13.83 12.45
N CYS A 158 12.85 13.32 13.27
CA CYS A 158 12.53 12.77 14.57
C CYS A 158 13.46 13.50 15.53
N ILE A 159 12.88 14.14 16.54
CA ILE A 159 13.66 14.79 17.59
C ILE A 159 14.44 13.66 18.32
N LYS A 160 15.74 13.86 18.51
CA LYS A 160 16.56 12.99 19.37
C LYS A 160 16.13 13.10 20.81
#